data_AF-A0A7S3B5C5-F1
#
_entry.id   AF-A0A7S3B5C5-F1
#
_cell.length_a   1.000
_cell.length_b   1.000
_cell.length_c   1.000
_cell.angle_alpha   90.00
_cell.angle_beta   90.00
_cell.angle_gamma   90.00
#
_symmetry.space_group_name_H-M   'P 1'
#
loop_
_entity.id
_entity.type
_entity.pdbx_description
1 polymer ?
#
loop_
_entity_poly.entity_id
_entity_poly.type
_entity_poly.pdbx_seq_one_letter_code
_entity_poly.pdbx_strand_id
1 'polypeptide(L)'
;GVVHAHAVCILSAAGEETPHDAGDCDRQNSLLYAKIHDIMLLESASAPLIAEVHSADSVRFLDPTLWWPSDQSIKLSYVQAPSYASGHFFAASMLHPLVGYSYFMPLLMPLLQNFVDVQDVTTSTGWAGQDEAGREG
;
A
#
# COMPACT_ATOMS: atom_id res chain seq x y z
N GLY A 1 7.26 19.49 5.61
CA GLY A 1 5.79 19.53 5.55
C GLY A 1 5.32 18.81 4.32
N VAL A 2 4.10 18.25 4.33
CA VAL A 2 3.51 17.45 3.23
C VAL A 2 3.53 18.19 1.88
N VAL A 3 3.46 19.53 1.89
CA VAL A 3 3.59 20.41 0.70
C VAL A 3 4.84 20.17 -0.15
N HIS A 4 5.94 19.75 0.47
CA HIS A 4 7.23 19.54 -0.22
C HIS A 4 7.54 18.05 -0.44
N ALA A 5 6.59 17.15 -0.17
CA ALA A 5 6.78 15.73 -0.41
C ALA A 5 6.78 15.43 -1.91
N HIS A 6 7.61 14.48 -2.34
CA HIS A 6 7.57 13.96 -3.71
C HIS A 6 6.44 12.94 -3.90
N ALA A 7 6.05 12.28 -2.82
CA ALA A 7 4.94 11.35 -2.74
C ALA A 7 4.51 11.24 -1.27
N VAL A 8 3.23 10.96 -1.05
CA VAL A 8 2.67 10.71 0.27
C VAL A 8 2.07 9.31 0.26
N CYS A 9 2.54 8.46 1.17
CA CYS A 9 2.04 7.10 1.33
C CYS A 9 1.41 6.96 2.70
N ILE A 10 0.15 6.53 2.74
CA ILE A 10 -0.55 6.14 3.96
C ILE A 10 -0.45 4.62 4.06
N LEU A 11 0.24 4.12 5.08
CA LEU A 11 0.45 2.69 5.29
C LEU A 11 -0.27 2.26 6.57
N SER A 12 -0.79 1.03 6.56
CA SER A 12 -1.31 0.41 7.79
C SER A 12 -0.13 -0.04 8.65
N ALA A 13 -0.21 0.19 9.96
CA ALA A 13 0.82 -0.33 10.85
C ALA A 13 0.74 -1.86 10.89
N ALA A 14 1.88 -2.55 10.79
CA ALA A 14 1.92 -4.00 10.94
C ALA A 14 1.55 -4.39 12.38
N GLY A 15 0.32 -4.88 12.58
CA GLY A 15 -0.19 -5.37 13.86
C GLY A 15 -0.98 -6.66 13.68
N GLU A 16 -1.18 -7.41 14.77
CA GLU A 16 -2.09 -8.56 14.83
C GLU A 16 -3.55 -8.07 14.77
N GLU A 17 -3.95 -7.50 13.63
CA GLU A 17 -5.31 -7.01 13.43
C GLU A 17 -6.26 -8.19 13.23
N THR A 18 -7.30 -8.29 14.06
CA THR A 18 -8.38 -9.23 13.80
C THR A 18 -9.16 -8.79 12.55
N PRO A 19 -9.94 -9.67 11.89
CA PRO A 19 -10.72 -9.29 10.71
C PRO A 19 -11.69 -8.12 10.93
N HIS A 20 -12.10 -7.87 12.19
CA HIS A 20 -12.91 -6.72 12.56
C HIS A 20 -12.08 -5.43 12.55
N ASP A 21 -10.82 -5.50 12.99
CA ASP A 21 -9.91 -4.36 13.06
C ASP A 21 -9.47 -3.90 11.67
N ALA A 22 -9.32 -4.83 10.71
CA ALA A 22 -8.91 -4.51 9.34
C ALA A 22 -9.89 -3.56 8.61
N GLY A 23 -11.20 -3.74 8.82
CA GLY A 23 -12.22 -2.87 8.23
C GLY A 23 -12.23 -1.46 8.84
N ASP A 24 -11.99 -1.37 10.15
CA ASP A 24 -11.88 -0.09 10.86
C ASP A 24 -10.57 0.63 10.51
N CYS A 25 -9.47 -0.11 10.32
CA CYS A 25 -8.18 0.40 9.86
C CYS A 25 -8.29 0.99 8.43
N ASP A 26 -8.93 0.27 7.50
CA ASP A 26 -9.17 0.76 6.14
C ASP A 26 -10.01 2.04 6.13
N ARG A 27 -11.02 2.11 7.00
CA ARG A 27 -11.84 3.32 7.18
C ARG A 27 -11.01 4.48 7.71
N GLN A 28 -10.14 4.23 8.69
CA GLN A 28 -9.25 5.25 9.25
C GLN A 28 -8.26 5.76 8.20
N ASN A 29 -7.65 4.87 7.42
CA ASN A 29 -6.76 5.23 6.32
C ASN A 29 -7.48 6.06 5.26
N SER A 30 -8.73 5.71 4.93
CA SER A 30 -9.54 6.47 3.97
C SER A 30 -9.90 7.87 4.48
N LEU A 31 -10.20 8.00 5.78
CA LEU A 31 -10.42 9.30 6.42
C LEU A 31 -9.13 10.15 6.45
N LEU A 32 -7.98 9.52 6.70
CA LEU A 32 -6.68 10.19 6.66
C LEU A 32 -6.35 10.65 5.24
N TYR A 33 -6.60 9.80 4.23
CA TYR A 33 -6.46 10.12 2.83
C TYR A 33 -7.25 11.38 2.47
N ALA A 34 -8.55 11.41 2.80
CA ALA A 34 -9.41 12.56 2.50
C ALA A 34 -8.88 13.86 3.16
N LYS A 35 -8.46 13.78 4.43
CA LYS A 35 -7.90 14.94 5.15
C LYS A 35 -6.60 15.45 4.53
N ILE A 36 -5.69 14.55 4.18
CA ILE A 36 -4.42 14.93 3.56
C ILE A 36 -4.66 15.52 2.18
N HIS A 37 -5.55 14.89 1.39
CA HIS A 37 -5.95 15.38 0.09
C HIS A 37 -6.52 16.81 0.17
N ASP A 38 -7.41 17.09 1.13
CA ASP A 38 -7.96 18.43 1.34
C ASP A 38 -6.89 19.47 1.72
N ILE A 39 -5.94 19.09 2.60
CA ILE A 39 -4.81 19.96 2.95
C ILE A 39 -3.95 20.25 1.72
N MET A 40 -3.66 19.22 0.91
CA MET A 40 -2.88 19.37 -0.31
C MET A 40 -3.56 20.29 -1.32
N LEU A 41 -4.89 20.20 -1.47
CA LEU A 41 -5.67 21.13 -2.29
C LEU A 41 -5.57 22.58 -1.77
N LEU A 42 -5.71 22.78 -0.45
CA LEU A 42 -5.62 24.11 0.17
C LEU A 42 -4.23 24.73 0.02
N GLU A 43 -3.18 23.91 0.09
CA GLU A 43 -1.78 24.34 -0.01
C GLU A 43 -1.24 24.31 -1.44
N SER A 44 -2.08 24.00 -2.45
CA SER A 44 -1.68 23.85 -3.85
C SER A 44 -0.53 22.85 -4.06
N ALA A 45 -0.46 21.82 -3.20
CA ALA A 45 0.48 20.72 -3.32
C ALA A 45 -0.02 19.71 -4.36
N SER A 46 0.90 19.19 -5.18
CA SER A 46 0.58 18.29 -6.30
C SER A 46 1.19 16.90 -6.15
N ALA A 47 1.70 16.57 -4.96
CA ALA A 47 2.34 15.28 -4.74
C ALA A 47 1.31 14.14 -4.94
N PRO A 48 1.72 13.00 -5.55
CA PRO A 48 0.89 11.81 -5.58
C PRO A 48 0.63 11.32 -4.15
N LEU A 49 -0.64 11.03 -3.85
CA LEU A 49 -1.10 10.45 -2.60
C LEU A 49 -1.62 9.04 -2.86
N ILE A 50 -1.07 8.06 -2.14
CA ILE A 50 -1.48 6.66 -2.20
C ILE A 50 -1.81 6.15 -0.80
N ALA A 51 -2.90 5.40 -0.67
CA ALA A 51 -3.29 4.72 0.57
C ALA A 51 -3.24 3.20 0.42
N GLU A 52 -2.65 2.56 1.41
CA GLU A 52 -2.77 1.13 1.62
C GLU A 52 -4.11 0.82 2.32
N VAL A 53 -4.79 -0.20 1.82
CA VAL A 53 -5.96 -0.81 2.45
C VAL A 53 -5.79 -2.33 2.48
N HIS A 54 -6.35 -2.99 3.47
CA HIS A 54 -6.28 -4.44 3.62
C HIS A 54 -7.10 -5.15 2.53
N SER A 55 -8.33 -4.69 2.31
CA SER A 55 -9.22 -5.25 1.28
C SER A 55 -9.34 -4.31 0.09
N ALA A 56 -9.19 -4.85 -1.13
CA ALA A 56 -9.48 -4.09 -2.34
C ALA A 56 -10.93 -3.56 -2.38
N ASP A 57 -11.86 -4.24 -1.70
CA ASP A 57 -13.27 -3.81 -1.58
C ASP A 57 -13.45 -2.56 -0.71
N SER A 58 -12.44 -2.22 0.11
CA SER A 58 -12.43 -1.02 0.94
C SER A 58 -12.23 0.26 0.14
N VAL A 59 -11.93 0.18 -1.17
CA VAL A 59 -11.90 1.33 -2.08
C VAL A 59 -13.20 2.14 -2.04
N ARG A 60 -14.34 1.53 -1.69
CA ARG A 60 -15.62 2.22 -1.46
C ARG A 60 -15.56 3.34 -0.43
N PHE A 61 -14.60 3.30 0.49
CA PHE A 61 -14.38 4.35 1.48
C PHE A 61 -13.58 5.53 0.92
N LEU A 62 -12.77 5.30 -0.13
CA LEU A 62 -12.02 6.32 -0.87
C LEU A 62 -12.88 6.94 -1.98
N ASP A 63 -13.63 6.11 -2.71
CA ASP A 63 -14.53 6.52 -3.78
C ASP A 63 -15.99 6.31 -3.37
N PRO A 64 -16.57 7.18 -2.51
CA PRO A 64 -17.95 7.03 -2.04
C PRO A 64 -19.00 7.29 -3.12
N THR A 65 -18.58 7.64 -4.34
CA THR A 65 -19.46 8.06 -5.42
C THR A 65 -20.03 6.85 -6.18
N LEU A 66 -21.35 6.86 -6.39
CA LEU A 66 -22.17 5.72 -6.87
C LEU A 66 -22.03 5.38 -8.36
N TRP A 67 -21.09 5.98 -9.09
CA TRP A 67 -21.03 5.84 -10.54
C TRP A 67 -20.30 4.58 -11.03
N TRP A 68 -19.55 3.93 -10.14
CA TRP A 68 -18.96 2.62 -10.40
C TRP A 68 -19.70 1.55 -9.58
N PRO A 69 -19.91 0.34 -10.13
CA PRO A 69 -20.66 -0.71 -9.46
C PRO A 69 -19.84 -1.26 -8.29
N SER A 70 -20.14 -0.81 -7.08
CA SER A 70 -19.55 -1.29 -5.84
C SER A 70 -20.16 -2.61 -5.34
N ASP A 71 -20.86 -3.34 -6.21
CA ASP A 71 -21.46 -4.63 -5.90
C ASP A 71 -20.36 -5.67 -5.61
N GLN A 72 -20.33 -6.16 -4.38
CA GLN A 72 -19.37 -7.16 -3.89
C GLN A 72 -19.57 -8.54 -4.53
N SER A 73 -20.70 -8.79 -5.19
CA SER A 73 -20.91 -10.01 -5.95
C SER A 73 -20.09 -10.06 -7.24
N ILE A 74 -19.66 -8.89 -7.74
CA ILE A 74 -18.86 -8.75 -8.96
C ILE A 74 -17.39 -8.86 -8.57
N LYS A 75 -16.74 -9.97 -8.94
CA LYS A 75 -15.30 -10.14 -8.77
C LYS A 75 -14.55 -9.01 -9.47
N LEU A 76 -13.55 -8.45 -8.78
CA LEU A 76 -12.69 -7.37 -9.28
C LEU A 76 -13.44 -6.06 -9.55
N SER A 77 -14.60 -5.80 -8.93
CA SER A 77 -15.34 -4.53 -9.10
C SER A 77 -14.47 -3.30 -8.79
N TYR A 78 -13.53 -3.42 -7.87
CA TYR A 78 -12.55 -2.38 -7.52
C TYR A 78 -11.72 -1.86 -8.71
N VAL A 79 -11.55 -2.63 -9.80
CA VAL A 79 -10.78 -2.17 -10.98
C VAL A 79 -11.49 -1.05 -11.74
N GLN A 80 -12.78 -0.88 -11.50
CA GLN A 80 -13.60 0.18 -12.08
C GLN A 80 -13.63 1.43 -11.21
N ALA A 81 -13.03 1.37 -10.01
CA ALA A 81 -12.97 2.49 -9.10
C ALA A 81 -12.00 3.56 -9.64
N PRO A 82 -12.34 4.85 -9.55
CA PRO A 82 -11.47 5.95 -9.97
C PRO A 82 -10.12 5.95 -9.31
N SER A 83 -10.10 5.71 -8.00
CA SER A 83 -8.90 5.65 -7.20
C SER A 83 -7.99 4.48 -7.62
N TYR A 84 -8.53 3.43 -8.24
CA TYR A 84 -7.72 2.37 -8.84
C TYR A 84 -7.02 2.88 -10.10
N ALA A 85 -7.80 3.46 -11.03
CA ALA A 85 -7.29 3.92 -12.31
C ALA A 85 -6.24 5.04 -12.17
N SER A 86 -6.34 5.86 -11.13
CA SER A 86 -5.40 6.94 -10.82
C SER A 86 -4.24 6.51 -9.92
N GLY A 87 -4.21 5.26 -9.44
CA GLY A 87 -3.15 4.76 -8.56
C GLY A 87 -3.17 5.37 -7.15
N HIS A 88 -4.34 5.76 -6.63
CA HIS A 88 -4.50 6.34 -5.30
C HIS A 88 -4.65 5.33 -4.19
N PHE A 89 -4.81 4.04 -4.49
CA PHE A 89 -4.79 3.01 -3.47
C PHE A 89 -4.15 1.71 -3.94
N PHE A 90 -3.74 0.93 -2.95
CA PHE A 90 -3.21 -0.41 -3.13
C PHE A 90 -3.75 -1.32 -2.03
N ALA A 91 -4.05 -2.56 -2.39
CA ALA A 91 -4.35 -3.60 -1.42
C ALA A 91 -3.53 -4.85 -1.71
N ALA A 92 -2.93 -5.45 -0.68
CA ALA A 92 -2.15 -6.68 -0.84
C ALA A 92 -2.98 -7.81 -1.46
N SER A 93 -4.29 -7.84 -1.18
CA SER A 93 -5.26 -8.78 -1.77
C SER A 93 -5.33 -8.70 -3.31
N MET A 94 -4.95 -7.59 -3.93
CA MET A 94 -4.85 -7.47 -5.40
C MET A 94 -3.77 -8.37 -6.01
N LEU A 95 -2.78 -8.76 -5.21
CA LEU A 95 -1.69 -9.63 -5.65
C LEU A 95 -2.06 -11.11 -5.55
N HIS A 96 -3.19 -11.49 -4.94
CA HIS A 96 -3.59 -12.90 -4.82
C HIS A 96 -3.63 -13.67 -6.15
N PRO A 97 -4.12 -13.12 -7.28
CA PRO A 97 -4.09 -13.81 -8.58
C PRO A 97 -2.68 -14.18 -9.03
N LEU A 98 -1.65 -13.44 -8.58
CA LEU A 98 -0.26 -13.68 -8.94
C LEU A 98 0.23 -15.06 -8.51
N VAL A 99 -0.26 -15.56 -7.38
CA VAL A 99 0.04 -16.92 -6.89
C VAL A 99 -0.49 -17.98 -7.86
N GLY A 100 -1.68 -17.76 -8.44
CA GLY A 100 -2.23 -18.66 -9.45
C GLY A 100 -1.48 -18.56 -10.77
N TYR A 101 -1.13 -17.34 -11.21
CA TYR A 101 -0.41 -17.15 -12.46
C TYR A 101 1.03 -17.66 -12.43
N SER A 102 1.70 -17.60 -11.28
CA SER A 102 3.07 -18.12 -11.14
C SER A 102 3.17 -19.64 -11.37
N TYR A 103 2.08 -20.39 -11.13
CA TYR A 103 2.01 -21.82 -11.47
C TYR A 103 2.09 -22.05 -12.98
N PHE A 104 1.36 -21.27 -13.78
CA PHE A 104 1.31 -21.41 -15.25
C PHE A 104 2.43 -20.65 -15.96
N MET A 105 2.99 -19.63 -15.31
CA MET A 105 4.05 -18.77 -15.84
C MET A 105 5.22 -18.71 -14.84
N PRO A 106 6.11 -19.71 -14.82
CA PRO A 106 7.20 -19.80 -13.84
C PRO A 106 8.16 -18.60 -13.85
N LEU A 107 8.28 -17.91 -15.00
CA LEU A 107 9.12 -16.72 -15.16
C LEU A 107 8.45 -15.43 -14.67
N LEU A 108 7.16 -15.46 -14.31
CA LEU A 108 6.41 -14.26 -13.92
C LEU A 108 6.99 -13.61 -12.66
N MET A 109 7.26 -14.39 -11.61
CA MET A 109 7.80 -13.86 -10.35
C MET A 109 9.20 -13.27 -10.52
N PRO A 110 10.18 -13.96 -11.15
CA PRO A 110 11.49 -13.37 -11.44
C PRO A 110 11.41 -12.08 -12.28
N LEU A 111 10.52 -12.03 -13.28
CA LEU A 111 10.34 -10.83 -14.08
C LEU A 111 9.83 -9.66 -13.24
N LEU A 112 8.80 -9.89 -12.40
CA LEU A 112 8.27 -8.84 -11.53
C LEU A 112 9.29 -8.34 -10.51
N GLN A 113 10.11 -9.24 -9.94
CA GLN A 113 11.18 -8.86 -9.02
C GLN A 113 12.20 -7.93 -9.68
N ASN A 114 12.53 -8.16 -10.96
CA ASN A 114 13.40 -7.26 -11.73
C ASN A 114 12.76 -5.90 -12.00
N PHE A 115 11.43 -5.82 -12.15
CA PHE A 115 10.72 -4.56 -12.40
C PHE A 115 10.49 -3.73 -11.14
N VAL A 116 10.26 -4.39 -10.00
CA VAL A 116 9.98 -3.72 -8.71
C VAL A 116 11.28 -3.37 -7.97
N ASP A 117 12.44 -3.75 -8.53
CA ASP A 117 13.77 -3.63 -7.92
C ASP A 117 13.76 -4.07 -6.45
N VAL A 118 13.37 -5.34 -6.23
CA VAL A 118 13.50 -5.99 -4.93
C VAL A 118 14.99 -6.29 -4.72
N GLN A 119 15.80 -5.26 -4.48
CA GLN A 119 17.13 -5.46 -3.94
C GLN A 119 16.97 -5.80 -2.48
N ASP A 120 17.32 -7.05 -2.16
CA ASP A 120 17.36 -7.60 -0.83
C ASP A 120 18.17 -6.65 0.08
N VAL A 121 17.51 -5.94 1.00
CA VAL A 121 18.16 -5.07 2.00
C VAL A 121 18.76 -5.93 3.11
N THR A 122 19.51 -6.96 2.73
CA THR A 122 20.26 -7.83 3.64
C THR A 122 21.77 -7.64 3.52
N THR A 123 22.26 -6.73 2.66
CA THR A 123 23.70 -6.46 2.48
C THR A 123 24.20 -5.08 2.92
N SER A 124 23.52 -4.35 3.83
CA SER A 124 24.13 -3.11 4.38
C SER A 124 24.04 -2.91 5.90
N THR A 125 23.49 -3.85 6.67
CA THR A 125 23.76 -3.91 8.11
C THR A 125 24.76 -5.02 8.35
N GLY A 126 26.02 -4.70 8.07
CA GLY A 126 27.12 -5.28 8.82
C GLY A 126 26.88 -4.96 10.29
N TRP A 127 26.19 -5.86 10.98
CA TRP A 127 26.30 -6.05 12.41
C TRP A 127 27.72 -6.54 12.71
N ALA A 128 28.72 -5.68 12.46
CA ALA A 128 29.96 -5.76 13.19
C ALA A 128 29.60 -5.28 14.58
N GLY A 129 29.33 -6.22 15.48
CA GLY A 129 29.24 -5.97 16.90
C GLY A 129 30.46 -5.15 17.30
N GLN A 130 30.22 -3.87 17.60
CA GLN A 130 30.96 -3.17 18.63
C GLN A 130 30.65 -3.90 19.93
N ASP A 131 31.34 -5.01 20.18
CA ASP A 131 31.34 -5.68 21.47
C ASP A 131 32.50 -6.69 21.51
N GLU A 132 33.74 -6.19 21.41
CA GLU A 132 34.87 -6.88 22.04
C GLU A 132 35.83 -5.86 22.68
N ALA A 133 35.78 -5.83 24.01
CA ALA A 133 36.93 -5.79 24.90
C ALA A 133 37.75 -4.49 25.01
N GLY A 134 37.14 -3.51 25.69
CA GLY A 134 37.85 -2.93 26.85
C GLY A 134 38.03 -4.00 27.92
N ARG A 135 39.12 -4.78 27.85
CA ARG A 135 39.53 -5.71 28.90
C ARG A 135 41.06 -5.91 28.88
N GLU A 136 41.71 -5.22 29.81
CA GLU A 136 42.94 -5.60 30.53
C GLU A 136 44.25 -5.79 29.73
N GLY A 137 45.25 -4.96 30.05
CA GLY A 137 46.64 -5.09 29.62
C GLY A 137 47.43 -3.79 29.74
#